data_AF-A0A815TLZ4-F1
#
_entry.id   AF-A0A815TLZ4-F1
#
_cell.length_a   1.000
_cell.length_b   1.000
_cell.length_c   1.000
_cell.angle_alpha   90.00
_cell.angle_beta   90.00
_cell.angle_gamma   90.00
#
_symmetry.space_group_name_H-M   'P 1'
#
loop_
_entity.id
_entity.type
_entity.pdbx_description
1 polymer ?
#
loop_
_entity_poly.entity_id
_entity_poly.type
_entity_poly.pdbx_seq_one_letter_code
_entity_poly.pdbx_strand_id
1 'polypeptide(L)'
;MPNNQSSLKCFQTPKLKLIFNFITAALVPISVGLFTVILALQQKSIAKENREMDLYIAINQHRQNLELAIDEQRNAQFVAYIREISDLLLVNSFSLNKQILMGIVRPKTLATLRQIDVIRKGYLVRYLHESRLISIMSSAYLSLSGADLNHIDLSIAG
;
A
#
# COMPACT_ATOMS: atom_id res chain seq x y z
N MET A 1 91.31 -5.02 50.31
CA MET A 1 90.43 -5.21 49.11
C MET A 1 90.51 -6.66 48.67
N PRO A 2 89.47 -7.35 48.15
CA PRO A 2 88.06 -7.00 47.82
C PRO A 2 87.01 -7.82 48.64
N ASN A 3 85.77 -7.38 48.88
CA ASN A 3 84.51 -7.37 48.08
C ASN A 3 83.81 -8.73 47.91
N ASN A 4 82.56 -8.88 48.39
CA ASN A 4 81.33 -8.95 47.57
C ASN A 4 80.14 -9.67 48.28
N GLN A 5 78.96 -9.24 47.86
CA GLN A 5 77.58 -9.43 48.30
C GLN A 5 77.05 -10.87 48.34
N SER A 6 76.02 -11.09 49.17
CA SER A 6 74.92 -12.05 48.92
C SER A 6 73.74 -11.70 49.84
N SER A 7 72.70 -11.03 49.32
CA SER A 7 71.52 -11.64 48.69
C SER A 7 70.38 -11.87 49.68
N LEU A 8 69.51 -10.86 49.84
CA LEU A 8 68.19 -10.99 50.46
C LEU A 8 67.16 -11.35 49.38
N LYS A 9 66.73 -12.61 49.31
CA LYS A 9 65.47 -13.02 48.65
C LYS A 9 64.87 -14.23 49.36
N CYS A 10 63.85 -14.00 50.17
CA CYS A 10 62.77 -14.97 50.38
C CYS A 10 61.61 -14.31 51.14
N PHE A 11 60.56 -13.92 50.42
CA PHE A 11 59.19 -14.03 50.94
C PHE A 11 58.20 -13.94 49.78
N GLN A 12 58.02 -15.07 49.09
CA GLN A 12 57.07 -15.21 48.00
C GLN A 12 55.91 -16.06 48.53
N THR A 13 54.81 -15.42 48.94
CA THR A 13 53.63 -16.13 49.48
C THR A 13 52.67 -16.54 48.36
N PRO A 14 52.35 -17.83 48.22
CA PRO A 14 51.56 -18.36 47.10
C PRO A 14 50.04 -18.13 47.23
N LYS A 15 49.54 -17.76 48.42
CA LYS A 15 48.09 -17.64 48.68
C LYS A 15 47.45 -16.40 48.04
N LEU A 16 48.19 -15.30 47.88
CA LEU A 16 47.66 -14.05 47.31
C LEU A 16 47.39 -14.19 45.79
N LYS A 17 48.22 -14.98 45.11
CA LYS A 17 48.11 -15.27 43.68
C LYS A 17 46.85 -16.08 43.33
N LEU A 18 46.38 -16.90 44.27
CA LEU A 18 45.21 -17.76 44.10
C LEU A 18 43.90 -16.96 44.24
N ILE A 19 43.85 -16.01 45.18
CA ILE A 19 42.68 -15.13 45.37
C ILE A 19 42.56 -14.13 44.21
N PHE A 20 43.68 -13.59 43.71
CA PHE A 20 43.68 -12.67 42.57
C PHE A 20 43.20 -13.33 41.27
N ASN A 21 43.55 -14.61 41.05
CA ASN A 21 43.07 -15.41 39.92
C ASN A 21 41.55 -15.65 39.98
N PHE A 22 40.98 -15.88 41.16
CA PHE A 22 39.53 -16.04 41.32
C PHE A 22 38.76 -14.74 41.09
N ILE A 23 39.30 -13.60 41.55
CA ILE A 23 38.69 -12.29 41.34
C ILE A 23 38.71 -11.90 39.84
N THR A 24 39.82 -12.15 39.14
CA THR A 24 39.90 -11.91 37.69
C THR A 24 39.03 -12.87 36.88
N ALA A 25 38.91 -14.14 37.30
CA ALA A 25 38.01 -15.11 36.68
C ALA A 25 36.51 -14.75 36.85
N ALA A 26 36.14 -14.12 37.97
CA ALA A 26 34.77 -13.68 38.24
C ALA A 26 34.42 -12.32 37.59
N LEU A 27 35.40 -11.48 37.31
CA LEU A 27 35.19 -10.13 36.76
C LEU A 27 34.58 -10.16 35.35
N VAL A 28 35.03 -11.07 34.50
CA VAL A 28 34.56 -11.22 33.12
C VAL A 28 33.05 -11.54 33.07
N PRO A 29 32.53 -12.60 33.73
CA PRO A 29 31.10 -12.89 33.70
C PRO A 29 30.24 -11.80 34.36
N ILE A 30 30.74 -11.11 35.41
CA ILE A 30 30.03 -9.99 36.04
C ILE A 30 29.89 -8.80 35.07
N SER A 31 30.97 -8.47 34.34
CA SER A 31 30.94 -7.38 33.37
C SER A 31 29.95 -7.64 32.22
N VAL A 32 29.90 -8.88 31.72
CA VAL A 32 28.96 -9.29 30.67
C VAL A 32 27.52 -9.23 31.17
N GLY A 33 27.26 -9.66 32.42
CA GLY A 33 25.93 -9.61 33.04
C GLY A 33 25.40 -8.18 33.23
N LEU A 34 26.23 -7.26 33.70
CA LEU A 34 25.84 -5.84 33.84
C LEU A 34 25.60 -5.19 32.48
N PHE A 35 26.46 -5.48 31.49
CA PHE A 35 26.32 -4.95 30.14
C PHE A 35 25.02 -5.41 29.48
N THR A 36 24.62 -6.68 29.64
CA THR A 36 23.36 -7.19 29.10
C THR A 36 22.14 -6.56 29.74
N VAL A 37 22.15 -6.30 31.05
CA VAL A 37 21.02 -5.65 31.75
C VAL A 37 20.83 -4.19 31.28
N ILE A 38 21.92 -3.44 31.08
CA ILE A 38 21.85 -2.06 30.59
C ILE A 38 21.26 -2.00 29.17
N LEU A 39 21.74 -2.87 28.26
CA LEU A 39 21.21 -2.96 26.90
C LEU A 39 19.72 -3.36 26.87
N ALA A 40 19.30 -4.30 27.72
CA ALA A 40 17.92 -4.75 27.80
C ALA A 40 16.96 -3.62 28.25
N LEU A 41 17.41 -2.73 29.14
CA LEU A 41 16.62 -1.59 29.58
C LEU A 41 16.50 -0.50 28.50
N GLN A 42 17.57 -0.26 27.73
CA GLN A 42 17.57 0.69 26.61
C GLN A 42 16.67 0.24 25.44
N GLN A 43 16.58 -1.06 25.19
CA GLN A 43 15.74 -1.61 24.11
C GLN A 43 14.24 -1.40 24.34
N LYS A 44 13.80 -1.25 25.59
CA LYS A 44 12.37 -1.18 25.92
C LYS A 44 11.69 0.10 25.44
N SER A 45 12.40 1.24 25.43
CA SER A 45 11.86 2.50 24.92
C SER A 45 11.82 2.52 23.39
N ILE A 46 12.88 2.03 22.74
CA ILE A 46 13.00 1.93 21.28
C ILE A 46 11.93 0.99 20.71
N ALA A 47 11.66 -0.15 21.37
CA ALA A 47 10.64 -1.09 20.93
C ALA A 47 9.21 -0.51 20.96
N LYS A 48 8.92 0.42 21.87
CA LYS A 48 7.60 1.05 21.96
C LYS A 48 7.40 2.08 20.83
N GLU A 49 8.38 2.95 20.60
CA GLU A 49 8.33 3.94 19.53
C GLU A 49 8.25 3.27 18.15
N ASN A 50 9.05 2.22 17.93
CA ASN A 50 8.98 1.43 16.70
C ASN A 50 7.60 0.81 16.50
N ARG A 51 6.96 0.30 17.56
CA ARG A 51 5.60 -0.28 17.46
C ARG A 51 4.55 0.75 17.04
N GLU A 52 4.62 1.98 17.56
CA GLU A 52 3.69 3.04 17.17
C GLU A 52 3.90 3.45 15.71
N MET A 53 5.16 3.55 15.28
CA MET A 53 5.51 3.79 13.87
C MET A 53 5.01 2.66 12.96
N ASP A 54 5.23 1.40 13.33
CA ASP A 54 4.80 0.22 12.58
C ASP A 54 3.28 0.20 12.42
N LEU A 55 2.53 0.51 13.49
CA LEU A 55 1.07 0.62 13.43
C LEU A 55 0.62 1.76 12.50
N TYR A 56 1.27 2.92 12.58
CA TYR A 56 0.97 4.05 11.70
C TYR A 56 1.22 3.70 10.23
N ILE A 57 2.35 3.06 9.92
CA ILE A 57 2.68 2.60 8.57
C ILE A 57 1.65 1.58 8.08
N ALA A 58 1.31 0.59 8.92
CA ALA A 58 0.34 -0.45 8.56
C ALA A 58 -1.06 0.14 8.28
N ILE A 59 -1.52 1.11 9.07
CA ILE A 59 -2.81 1.78 8.86
C ILE A 59 -2.81 2.58 7.56
N ASN A 60 -1.74 3.34 7.28
CA ASN A 60 -1.65 4.12 6.06
C ASN A 60 -1.57 3.23 4.82
N GLN A 61 -0.77 2.16 4.86
CA GLN A 61 -0.70 1.18 3.79
C GLN A 61 -2.05 0.52 3.56
N HIS A 62 -2.75 0.14 4.62
CA HIS A 62 -4.08 -0.46 4.49
C HIS A 62 -5.06 0.51 3.83
N ARG A 63 -5.08 1.78 4.24
CA ARG A 63 -5.92 2.81 3.64
C ARG A 63 -5.59 3.03 2.15
N GLN A 64 -4.30 3.16 1.82
CA GLN A 64 -3.86 3.30 0.43
C GLN A 64 -4.28 2.11 -0.42
N ASN A 65 -4.11 0.89 0.10
CA ASN A 65 -4.52 -0.33 -0.60
C ASN A 65 -6.03 -0.37 -0.84
N LEU A 66 -6.85 0.07 0.12
CA LEU A 66 -8.29 0.18 -0.07
C LEU A 66 -8.65 1.22 -1.14
N GLU A 67 -8.01 2.39 -1.12
CA GLU A 67 -8.23 3.45 -2.11
C GLU A 67 -7.84 2.97 -3.52
N LEU A 68 -6.70 2.29 -3.67
CA LEU A 68 -6.25 1.68 -4.92
C LEU A 68 -7.21 0.58 -5.40
N ALA A 69 -7.67 -0.30 -4.50
CA ALA A 69 -8.60 -1.37 -4.87
C ALA A 69 -9.95 -0.82 -5.36
N ILE A 70 -10.45 0.25 -4.73
CA ILE A 70 -11.68 0.92 -5.17
C ILE A 70 -11.47 1.57 -6.55
N ASP A 71 -10.34 2.23 -6.77
CA ASP A 71 -10.05 2.84 -8.06
C ASP A 71 -9.89 1.80 -9.18
N GLU A 72 -9.18 0.71 -8.90
CA GLU A 72 -9.00 -0.41 -9.83
C GLU A 72 -10.35 -1.06 -10.16
N GLN A 73 -11.22 -1.24 -9.17
CA GLN A 73 -12.58 -1.74 -9.39
C GLN A 73 -13.38 -0.81 -10.32
N ARG A 74 -13.34 0.51 -10.08
CA ARG A 74 -14.02 1.51 -10.92
C ARG A 74 -13.48 1.51 -12.35
N ASN A 75 -12.16 1.41 -12.48
CA ASN A 75 -11.50 1.32 -13.78
C ASN A 75 -11.90 0.03 -14.52
N ALA A 76 -11.93 -1.10 -13.83
CA ALA A 76 -12.35 -2.38 -14.40
C ALA A 76 -13.81 -2.32 -14.89
N GLN A 77 -14.72 -1.69 -14.14
CA GLN A 77 -16.11 -1.50 -14.56
C GLN A 77 -16.21 -0.63 -15.82
N PHE A 78 -15.43 0.44 -15.90
CA PHE A 78 -15.36 1.29 -17.10
C PHE A 78 -14.85 0.51 -18.32
N VAL A 79 -13.72 -0.18 -18.18
CA VAL A 79 -13.11 -0.97 -19.28
C VAL A 79 -14.04 -2.10 -19.73
N ALA A 80 -14.65 -2.82 -18.79
CA ALA A 80 -15.60 -3.89 -19.11
C ALA A 80 -16.80 -3.35 -19.89
N TYR A 81 -17.35 -2.20 -19.48
CA TYR A 81 -18.42 -1.55 -20.24
C TYR A 81 -18.00 -1.21 -21.66
N ILE A 82 -16.85 -0.55 -21.84
CA ILE A 82 -16.36 -0.15 -23.18
C ILE A 82 -16.21 -1.38 -24.07
N ARG A 83 -15.59 -2.45 -23.55
CA ARG A 83 -15.43 -3.71 -24.28
C ARG A 83 -16.78 -4.28 -24.69
N GLU A 84 -17.70 -4.47 -23.75
CA GLU A 84 -18.98 -5.11 -24.05
C GLU A 84 -19.84 -4.31 -25.04
N ILE A 85 -19.85 -2.98 -24.95
CA ILE A 85 -20.58 -2.16 -25.93
C ILE A 85 -19.86 -2.17 -27.28
N SER A 86 -18.53 -2.18 -27.30
CA SER A 86 -17.76 -2.32 -28.54
C SER A 86 -18.07 -3.66 -29.22
N ASP A 87 -18.07 -4.75 -28.46
CA ASP A 87 -18.40 -6.09 -28.96
C ASP A 87 -19.84 -6.15 -29.48
N LEU A 88 -20.80 -5.57 -28.74
CA LEU A 88 -22.18 -5.44 -29.20
C LEU A 88 -22.28 -4.64 -30.51
N LEU A 89 -21.56 -3.53 -30.63
CA LEU A 89 -21.54 -2.74 -31.86
C LEU A 89 -20.95 -3.55 -33.02
N LEU A 90 -19.83 -4.25 -32.80
CA LEU A 90 -19.18 -5.06 -33.83
C LEU A 90 -20.09 -6.19 -34.33
N VAL A 91 -20.72 -6.93 -33.42
CA VAL A 91 -21.65 -8.03 -33.77
C VAL A 91 -22.87 -7.51 -34.54
N ASN A 92 -23.31 -6.29 -34.26
CA ASN A 92 -24.49 -5.68 -34.88
C ASN A 92 -24.13 -4.70 -36.02
N SER A 93 -22.93 -4.79 -36.61
CA SER A 93 -22.49 -3.91 -37.71
C SER A 93 -22.67 -2.41 -37.42
N PHE A 94 -22.38 -2.00 -36.19
CA PHE A 94 -22.52 -0.64 -35.65
C PHE A 94 -23.95 -0.08 -35.68
N SER A 95 -24.96 -0.93 -35.82
CA SER A 95 -26.37 -0.53 -35.82
C SER A 95 -27.15 -1.29 -34.74
N LEU A 96 -27.55 -0.58 -33.68
CA LEU A 96 -28.35 -1.18 -32.61
C LEU A 96 -29.83 -0.88 -32.82
N ASN A 97 -30.65 -1.93 -32.83
CA ASN A 97 -32.09 -1.77 -32.85
C ASN A 97 -32.62 -1.21 -31.51
N LYS A 98 -33.84 -0.69 -31.52
CA LYS A 98 -34.46 -0.07 -30.34
C LYS A 98 -34.60 -1.02 -29.15
N GLN A 99 -34.79 -2.32 -29.38
CA GLN A 99 -34.97 -3.32 -28.33
C GLN A 99 -33.66 -3.57 -27.57
N ILE A 100 -32.55 -3.75 -28.28
CA ILE A 100 -31.21 -3.90 -27.71
C ILE A 100 -30.82 -2.62 -26.97
N LEU A 101 -31.09 -1.46 -27.59
CA LEU A 101 -30.74 -0.17 -27.01
C LEU A 101 -31.48 0.09 -25.69
N MET A 102 -32.78 -0.15 -25.64
CA MET A 102 -33.60 0.11 -24.44
C MET A 102 -33.54 -1.02 -23.42
N GLY A 103 -33.36 -2.27 -23.86
CA GLY A 103 -33.38 -3.45 -23.00
C GLY A 103 -32.02 -3.82 -22.41
N ILE A 104 -30.92 -3.53 -23.11
CA ILE A 104 -29.57 -3.95 -22.71
C ILE A 104 -28.68 -2.74 -22.49
N VAL A 105 -28.50 -1.92 -23.53
CA VAL A 105 -27.51 -0.83 -23.48
C VAL A 105 -27.90 0.20 -22.43
N ARG A 106 -29.13 0.71 -22.47
CA ARG A 106 -29.58 1.77 -21.55
C ARG A 106 -29.48 1.38 -20.08
N PRO A 107 -30.07 0.26 -19.61
CA PRO A 107 -29.94 -0.12 -18.20
C PRO A 107 -28.48 -0.28 -17.78
N LYS A 108 -27.65 -0.85 -18.66
CA LYS A 108 -26.23 -1.04 -18.40
C LYS A 108 -25.47 0.28 -18.31
N THR A 109 -25.70 1.20 -19.23
CA THR A 109 -25.11 2.55 -19.21
C THR A 109 -25.47 3.28 -17.92
N LEU A 110 -26.75 3.25 -17.51
CA LEU A 110 -27.20 3.90 -16.28
C LEU A 110 -26.57 3.26 -15.03
N ALA A 111 -26.45 1.93 -15.00
CA ALA A 111 -25.82 1.20 -13.91
C ALA A 111 -24.32 1.52 -13.81
N THR A 112 -23.60 1.52 -14.94
CA THR A 112 -22.16 1.83 -14.98
C THR A 112 -21.89 3.28 -14.59
N LEU A 113 -22.68 4.24 -15.09
CA LEU A 113 -22.55 5.66 -14.72
C LEU A 113 -22.73 5.92 -13.22
N ARG A 114 -23.44 5.06 -12.48
CA ARG A 114 -23.56 5.17 -11.01
C ARG A 114 -22.36 4.64 -10.25
N GLN A 115 -21.57 3.75 -10.86
CA GLN A 115 -20.49 3.02 -10.18
C GLN A 115 -19.10 3.65 -10.41
N ILE A 116 -18.93 4.35 -11.54
CA ILE A 116 -17.67 4.97 -11.91
C ILE A 116 -17.56 6.41 -11.37
N ASP A 117 -16.33 6.89 -11.19
CA ASP A 117 -16.03 8.24 -10.74
C ASP A 117 -16.25 9.29 -11.84
N VAL A 118 -16.24 10.55 -11.42
CA VAL A 118 -16.54 11.73 -12.23
C VAL A 118 -15.73 11.82 -13.53
N ILE A 119 -14.42 11.51 -13.49
CA ILE A 119 -13.54 11.62 -14.66
C ILE A 119 -13.95 10.55 -15.69
N ARG A 120 -14.11 9.30 -15.23
CA ARG A 120 -14.51 8.17 -16.11
C ARG A 120 -15.92 8.35 -16.67
N LYS A 121 -16.84 8.99 -15.94
CA LYS A 121 -18.16 9.38 -16.48
C LYS A 121 -18.01 10.30 -17.71
N GLY A 122 -17.11 11.28 -17.65
CA GLY A 122 -16.81 12.17 -18.79
C GLY A 122 -16.34 11.40 -20.02
N TYR A 123 -15.36 10.51 -19.85
CA TYR A 123 -14.89 9.65 -20.94
C TYR A 123 -15.97 8.71 -21.48
N LEU A 124 -16.82 8.18 -20.61
CA LEU A 124 -17.93 7.31 -21.02
C LEU A 124 -18.96 8.06 -21.87
N VAL A 125 -19.33 9.28 -21.49
CA VAL A 125 -20.26 10.13 -22.25
C VAL A 125 -19.66 10.49 -23.61
N ARG A 126 -18.36 10.82 -23.67
CA ARG A 126 -17.66 11.06 -24.94
C ARG A 126 -17.66 9.82 -25.84
N TYR A 127 -17.34 8.65 -25.31
CA TYR A 127 -17.40 7.40 -26.06
C TYR A 127 -18.79 7.15 -26.65
N LEU A 128 -19.85 7.37 -25.87
CA LEU A 128 -21.23 7.25 -26.34
C LEU A 128 -21.58 8.25 -27.46
N HIS A 129 -21.00 9.44 -27.41
CA HIS A 129 -21.15 10.45 -28.45
C HIS A 129 -20.40 10.06 -29.74
N GLU A 130 -19.13 9.66 -29.63
CA GLU A 130 -18.27 9.28 -30.75
C GLU A 130 -18.77 8.01 -31.47
N SER A 131 -19.32 7.06 -30.71
CA SER A 131 -19.99 5.87 -31.25
C SER A 131 -21.38 6.16 -31.83
N ARG A 132 -21.81 7.43 -31.84
CA ARG A 132 -23.13 7.90 -32.31
C ARG A 132 -24.33 7.31 -31.56
N LEU A 133 -24.11 6.70 -30.40
CA LEU A 133 -25.17 6.10 -29.58
C LEU A 133 -26.11 7.15 -28.97
N ILE A 134 -25.60 8.32 -28.60
CA ILE A 134 -26.42 9.42 -28.03
C ILE A 134 -26.67 10.57 -29.03
N SER A 135 -26.32 10.40 -30.31
CA SER A 135 -26.48 11.44 -31.31
C SER A 135 -27.96 11.64 -31.70
N ILE A 136 -28.39 12.91 -31.74
CA ILE A 136 -29.76 13.33 -32.10
C ILE A 136 -30.10 12.95 -33.55
N MET A 137 -29.08 12.71 -34.40
CA MET A 137 -29.25 12.35 -35.80
C MET A 137 -29.46 10.84 -36.04
N SER A 138 -29.44 10.00 -35.00
CA SER A 138 -29.64 8.55 -35.12
C SER A 138 -31.12 8.17 -35.05
N SER A 139 -31.56 7.24 -35.92
CA SER A 139 -32.91 6.67 -35.90
C SER A 139 -33.24 5.88 -34.62
N ALA A 140 -32.21 5.48 -33.88
CA ALA A 140 -32.31 4.93 -32.53
C ALA A 140 -31.22 5.58 -31.67
N TYR A 141 -31.62 6.47 -30.76
CA TYR A 141 -30.69 7.16 -29.86
C TYR A 141 -30.88 6.69 -28.41
N LEU A 142 -29.77 6.61 -27.69
CA LEU A 142 -29.70 6.23 -26.30
C LEU A 142 -30.05 7.43 -25.43
N SER A 143 -31.18 7.36 -24.72
CA SER A 143 -31.53 8.40 -23.75
C SER A 143 -30.79 8.18 -22.44
N LEU A 144 -29.98 9.17 -22.04
CA LEU A 144 -29.35 9.25 -20.72
C LEU A 144 -30.27 9.85 -19.65
N SER A 145 -31.57 10.00 -19.94
CA SER A 145 -32.53 10.45 -18.92
C SER A 145 -32.55 9.47 -17.74
N GLY A 146 -32.35 10.00 -16.53
CA GLY A 146 -32.21 9.23 -15.29
C GLY A 146 -30.76 8.82 -14.95
N ALA A 147 -29.78 9.23 -15.76
CA ALA A 147 -28.37 9.05 -15.45
C ALA A 147 -27.92 10.04 -14.36
N ASP A 148 -27.09 9.56 -13.44
CA ASP A 148 -26.38 10.41 -12.50
C ASP A 148 -25.14 11.01 -13.17
N LEU A 149 -25.32 12.18 -13.78
CA LEU A 149 -24.29 12.94 -14.48
C LEU A 149 -23.73 14.09 -13.61
N ASN A 150 -23.99 14.09 -12.30
CA ASN A 150 -23.52 15.14 -11.42
C ASN A 150 -21.98 15.23 -11.44
N HIS A 151 -21.50 16.47 -11.41
CA HIS A 151 -20.08 16.83 -11.39
C HIS A 151 -19.25 16.40 -12.61
N ILE A 152 -19.86 15.87 -13.68
CA ILE A 152 -19.11 15.49 -14.89
C ILE A 152 -18.32 16.69 -15.42
N ASP A 153 -17.02 16.47 -15.61
CA ASP A 153 -16.17 17.39 -16.34
C ASP A 153 -16.07 16.92 -17.80
N LEU A 154 -16.68 17.71 -18.69
CA LEU A 154 -16.63 17.49 -20.14
C LEU A 154 -15.43 18.20 -20.80
N SER A 155 -14.67 19.00 -20.07
CA SER A 155 -13.53 19.79 -20.60
C SER A 155 -12.26 18.95 -20.78
N ILE A 156 -12.06 17.93 -19.93
CA ILE A 156 -10.99 16.91 -20.05
C ILE A 156 -11.25 15.90 -21.18
N ALA A 157 -12.39 16.00 -21.85
CA ALA A 157 -12.82 15.14 -22.94
C ALA A 157 -12.60 15.82 -24.32
N GLY A 158 -11.53 16.61 -24.47
CA GLY A 158 -11.08 17.25 -25.72
C GLY A 158 -10.32 16.32 -26.65
#